data_AF-A0A8T0JX41-F1
#
_entry.id   AF-A0A8T0JX41-F1
#
_cell.length_a   1.000
_cell.length_b   1.000
_cell.length_c   1.000
_cell.angle_alpha   90.00
_cell.angle_beta   90.00
_cell.angle_gamma   90.00
#
_symmetry.space_group_name_H-M   'P 1'
#
loop_
_entity.id
_entity.type
_entity.pdbx_description
1 polymer ?
#
loop_
_entity_poly.entity_id
_entity_poly.type
_entity_poly.pdbx_seq_one_letter_code
_entity_poly.pdbx_strand_id
1 'polypeptide(L)'
;MISISKIGLILSLILRILSPFPLKGSEGGVVEGYTFPPDKVDILIYNFVSKNLTIHCKDKHHDLGIYTLNYEEAYKFSFKPNFLRKVTLYFCSFKWIGGSHYFDIYNEDRDDCSQCAWTIFKKGPCKHYPNYDVCFKWEH
;
A
#
# COMPACT_ATOMS: atom_id res chain seq x y z
N MET A 1 0.39 23.08 60.40
CA MET A 1 -0.41 21.83 60.38
C MET A 1 -1.21 21.80 59.08
N ILE A 2 -0.91 20.80 58.23
CA ILE A 2 -1.73 20.08 57.21
C ILE A 2 -2.85 20.91 56.53
N SER A 3 -2.92 21.04 55.20
CA SER A 3 -3.51 19.97 54.36
C SER A 3 -3.52 20.27 52.84
N ILE A 4 -2.86 19.38 52.09
CA ILE A 4 -3.33 18.62 50.91
C ILE A 4 -4.20 19.32 49.82
N SER A 5 -3.59 19.42 48.63
CA SER A 5 -4.08 19.14 47.26
C SER A 5 -5.32 19.81 46.66
N LYS A 6 -5.08 20.61 45.61
CA LYS A 6 -6.01 20.83 44.47
C LYS A 6 -5.56 20.17 43.15
N ILE A 7 -4.42 19.47 43.14
CA ILE A 7 -3.96 18.70 41.96
C ILE A 7 -4.78 17.41 41.77
N GLY A 8 -5.56 16.98 42.78
CA GLY A 8 -6.36 15.76 42.74
C GLY A 8 -7.73 15.84 42.03
N LEU A 9 -8.14 17.00 41.50
CA LEU A 9 -9.47 17.15 40.89
C LEU A 9 -9.53 16.87 39.38
N ILE A 10 -8.40 16.71 38.71
CA ILE A 10 -8.38 16.40 37.26
C ILE A 10 -8.25 14.89 36.99
N LEU A 11 -7.77 14.09 37.96
CA LEU A 11 -7.64 12.63 37.83
C LEU A 11 -8.93 11.85 38.14
N SER A 12 -10.01 12.50 38.57
CA SER A 12 -11.26 11.84 38.97
C SER A 12 -12.25 11.54 37.84
N LEU A 13 -11.96 11.94 36.59
CA LEU A 13 -12.87 11.72 35.46
C LEU A 13 -12.59 10.46 34.63
N ILE A 14 -11.51 9.72 34.90
CA ILE A 14 -11.14 8.51 34.12
C ILE A 14 -11.49 7.18 34.79
N LEU A 15 -12.24 7.16 35.89
CA LEU A 15 -12.56 5.92 36.62
C LEU A 15 -14.07 5.66 36.82
N ARG A 16 -14.89 5.90 35.80
CA ARG A 16 -16.31 5.46 35.79
C ARG A 16 -16.74 4.83 34.47
N ILE A 17 -16.03 3.78 34.02
CA ILE A 17 -16.59 2.84 33.03
C ILE A 17 -16.19 1.38 33.30
N LEU A 18 -15.98 1.02 34.56
CA LEU A 18 -16.03 -0.39 35.00
C LEU A 18 -17.35 -0.62 35.75
N SER A 19 -18.46 -0.58 35.02
CA SER A 19 -19.70 -1.22 35.46
C SER A 19 -19.91 -2.46 34.58
N PRO A 20 -20.05 -3.67 35.14
CA PRO A 20 -20.42 -4.83 34.36
C PRO A 20 -21.88 -4.66 33.92
N PHE A 21 -22.09 -4.30 32.66
CA PHE A 21 -23.43 -4.36 32.07
C PHE A 21 -23.87 -5.82 32.00
N PRO A 22 -25.10 -6.16 32.43
CA PRO A 22 -25.60 -7.52 32.33
C PRO A 22 -25.74 -7.90 30.85
N LEU A 23 -25.09 -9.00 30.44
CA LEU A 23 -25.24 -9.58 29.11
C LEU A 23 -26.68 -10.09 28.93
N LYS A 24 -27.54 -9.25 28.36
CA LYS A 24 -28.83 -9.66 27.80
C LYS A 24 -28.60 -9.93 26.31
N GLY A 25 -28.76 -11.19 25.91
CA GLY A 25 -28.47 -11.66 24.57
C GLY A 25 -29.45 -11.17 23.50
N SER A 26 -28.92 -11.24 22.26
CA SER A 26 -29.61 -11.26 20.96
C SER A 26 -30.44 -10.03 20.57
N GLU A 27 -29.88 -9.18 19.71
CA GLU A 27 -30.21 -9.09 18.27
C GLU A 27 -29.38 -7.93 17.63
N GLY A 28 -28.64 -8.20 16.55
CA GLY A 28 -27.97 -7.18 15.73
C GLY A 28 -26.68 -6.57 16.31
N GLY A 29 -25.57 -7.30 16.26
CA GLY A 29 -24.26 -6.80 16.70
C GLY A 29 -23.70 -5.72 15.77
N VAL A 30 -23.51 -4.51 16.31
CA VAL A 30 -22.63 -3.48 15.74
C VAL A 30 -21.21 -4.02 15.82
N VAL A 31 -20.55 -4.22 14.67
CA VAL A 31 -19.11 -4.53 14.66
C VAL A 31 -18.35 -3.30 15.16
N GLU A 32 -17.81 -3.36 16.38
CA GLU A 32 -16.70 -2.47 16.75
C GLU A 32 -15.55 -2.76 15.79
N GLY A 33 -15.33 -1.85 14.85
CA GLY A 33 -14.33 -1.97 13.80
C GLY A 33 -12.93 -1.89 14.37
N TYR A 34 -12.33 -3.04 14.67
CA TYR A 34 -10.88 -3.15 14.78
C TYR A 34 -10.28 -2.88 13.40
N THR A 35 -9.74 -1.67 13.19
CA THR A 35 -8.92 -1.38 12.01
C THR A 35 -7.62 -2.18 12.14
N PHE A 36 -7.57 -3.36 11.53
CA PHE A 36 -6.33 -4.12 11.40
C PHE A 36 -5.36 -3.35 10.50
N PRO A 37 -4.06 -3.30 10.84
CA PRO A 37 -3.10 -2.62 9.99
C PRO A 37 -3.04 -3.29 8.61
N PRO A 38 -2.98 -2.50 7.52
CA PRO A 38 -2.93 -3.06 6.19
C PRO A 38 -1.68 -3.90 6.06
N ASP A 39 -1.84 -5.03 5.36
CA ASP A 39 -0.76 -5.95 5.12
C ASP A 39 0.35 -5.29 4.28
N LYS A 40 1.56 -5.83 4.44
CA LYS A 40 2.69 -5.45 3.61
C LYS A 40 2.41 -5.85 2.16
N VAL A 41 2.67 -4.94 1.23
CA VAL A 41 2.56 -5.17 -0.21
C VAL A 41 3.96 -5.31 -0.81
N ASP A 42 4.16 -6.35 -1.62
CA ASP A 42 5.36 -6.59 -2.41
C ASP A 42 5.06 -6.32 -3.90
N ILE A 43 5.87 -5.46 -4.53
CA ILE A 43 5.80 -5.20 -5.98
C ILE A 43 6.97 -5.89 -6.67
N LEU A 44 6.68 -6.69 -7.70
CA LEU A 44 7.69 -7.29 -8.58
C LEU A 44 7.47 -6.80 -10.01
N ILE A 45 8.53 -6.34 -10.65
CA ILE A 45 8.48 -5.79 -12.01
C ILE A 45 9.54 -6.50 -12.87
N TYR A 46 9.09 -7.28 -13.83
CA TYR A 46 9.94 -8.02 -14.78
C TYR A 46 10.11 -7.25 -16.08
N ASN A 47 11.32 -7.25 -16.63
CA ASN A 47 11.62 -6.62 -17.90
C ASN A 47 11.52 -7.60 -19.09
N PHE A 48 10.51 -7.45 -19.94
CA PHE A 48 10.35 -8.21 -21.18
C PHE A 48 10.35 -7.31 -22.44
N VAL A 49 11.04 -6.17 -22.39
CA VAL A 49 11.18 -5.25 -23.53
C VAL A 49 12.26 -5.71 -24.54
N SER A 50 13.01 -6.77 -24.23
CA SER A 50 14.19 -7.24 -24.98
C SER A 50 15.29 -6.19 -25.11
N LYS A 51 15.38 -5.29 -24.13
CA LYS A 51 16.38 -4.22 -23.99
C LYS A 51 16.63 -3.93 -22.51
N ASN A 52 17.70 -3.20 -22.20
CA ASN A 52 17.88 -2.68 -20.85
C ASN A 52 16.77 -1.67 -20.52
N LEU A 53 16.12 -1.89 -19.39
CA LEU A 53 14.99 -1.10 -18.91
C LEU A 53 15.40 -0.34 -17.66
N THR A 54 15.51 0.98 -17.78
CA THR A 54 15.70 1.87 -16.63
C THR A 54 14.35 2.17 -16.01
N ILE A 55 14.21 1.85 -14.72
CA ILE A 55 13.02 2.03 -13.90
C ILE A 55 13.32 3.09 -12.84
N HIS A 56 12.40 4.03 -12.66
CA HIS A 56 12.43 4.99 -11.55
C HIS A 56 11.04 5.05 -10.93
N CYS A 57 10.90 4.55 -9.71
CA CYS A 57 9.62 4.49 -8.99
C CYS A 57 9.63 5.41 -7.77
N LYS A 58 8.48 6.01 -7.47
CA LYS A 58 8.29 6.81 -6.26
C LYS A 58 6.83 6.87 -5.84
N ASP A 59 6.61 7.19 -4.57
CA ASP A 59 5.31 7.66 -4.09
C ASP A 59 5.35 9.19 -3.89
N LYS A 60 4.37 9.75 -3.19
CA LYS A 60 4.32 11.19 -2.88
C LYS A 60 5.48 11.69 -1.99
N HIS A 61 6.08 10.83 -1.19
CA HIS A 61 6.98 11.17 -0.07
C HIS A 61 8.36 10.51 -0.16
N HIS A 62 8.50 9.44 -0.95
CA HIS A 62 9.67 8.57 -1.01
C HIS A 62 10.02 8.31 -2.46
N ASP A 63 11.26 8.62 -2.80
CA ASP A 63 11.87 8.23 -4.06
C ASP A 63 12.62 6.91 -3.85
N LEU A 64 12.27 5.88 -4.61
CA LEU A 64 12.91 4.57 -4.48
C LEU A 64 14.24 4.49 -5.25
N GLY A 65 14.55 5.50 -6.07
CA GLY A 65 15.75 5.57 -6.87
C GLY A 65 15.60 4.99 -8.27
N ILE A 66 16.71 4.96 -9.00
CA ILE A 66 16.79 4.55 -10.39
C ILE A 66 17.55 3.22 -10.49
N TYR A 67 16.94 2.25 -11.16
CA TYR A 67 17.52 0.93 -11.40
C TYR A 67 17.50 0.60 -12.89
N THR A 68 18.49 -0.12 -13.38
CA THR A 68 18.48 -0.62 -14.76
C THR A 68 18.45 -2.13 -14.74
N LEU A 69 17.42 -2.70 -15.35
CA LEU A 69 17.21 -4.13 -15.47
C LEU A 69 17.66 -4.61 -16.85
N ASN A 70 18.39 -5.72 -16.88
CA ASN A 70 18.61 -6.49 -18.10
C ASN A 70 17.30 -7.18 -18.54
N TYR A 71 17.30 -7.75 -19.74
CA TYR A 71 16.17 -8.57 -20.19
C TYR A 71 15.96 -9.76 -19.26
N GLU A 72 14.70 -10.05 -18.92
CA GLU A 72 14.25 -11.09 -17.96
C GLU A 72 14.66 -10.85 -16.49
N GLU A 73 15.32 -9.73 -16.19
CA GLU A 73 15.60 -9.33 -14.81
C GLU A 73 14.37 -8.66 -14.17
N ALA A 74 14.32 -8.70 -12.84
CA ALA A 74 13.23 -8.14 -12.05
C ALA A 74 13.72 -7.11 -11.02
N TYR A 75 12.94 -6.05 -10.84
CA TYR A 75 13.05 -5.12 -9.73
C TYR A 75 11.97 -5.45 -8.69
N LYS A 76 12.34 -5.43 -7.40
CA LYS A 76 11.42 -5.65 -6.28
C LYS A 76 11.54 -4.54 -5.25
N PHE A 77 10.40 -4.07 -4.77
CA PHE A 77 10.31 -3.25 -3.56
C PHE A 77 9.05 -3.60 -2.76
N SER A 78 9.00 -3.11 -1.52
CA SER A 78 7.88 -3.36 -0.62
C SER A 78 7.51 -2.12 0.17
N PHE A 79 6.25 -2.02 0.54
CA PHE A 79 5.74 -0.95 1.40
C PHE A 79 4.55 -1.44 2.23
N LYS A 80 4.08 -0.58 3.13
CA LYS A 80 2.81 -0.77 3.83
C LYS A 80 1.85 0.35 3.41
N PRO A 81 0.64 0.03 2.92
CA PRO A 81 -0.36 1.04 2.59
C PRO A 81 -0.71 1.91 3.80
N ASN A 82 -1.34 3.05 3.54
CA ASN A 82 -1.72 3.96 4.61
C ASN A 82 -2.84 3.36 5.46
N PHE A 83 -2.63 3.33 6.78
CA PHE A 83 -3.57 2.73 7.74
C PHE A 83 -4.95 3.41 7.78
N LEU A 84 -4.99 4.73 7.57
CA LEU A 84 -6.17 5.56 7.85
C LEU A 84 -6.99 5.87 6.60
N ARG A 85 -6.39 5.83 5.41
CA ARG A 85 -7.04 6.20 4.15
C ARG A 85 -6.47 5.40 2.99
N LYS A 86 -7.33 5.02 2.04
CA LYS A 86 -6.91 4.43 0.76
C LYS A 86 -6.36 5.51 -0.17
N VAL A 87 -5.06 5.76 -0.13
CA VAL A 87 -4.40 6.83 -0.88
C VAL A 87 -2.99 6.45 -1.34
N THR A 88 -2.57 5.20 -1.12
CA THR A 88 -1.22 4.75 -1.48
C THR A 88 -1.12 4.55 -2.98
N LEU A 89 -0.17 5.27 -3.58
CA LEU A 89 0.09 5.29 -5.02
C LEU A 89 1.59 5.24 -5.26
N TYR A 90 2.05 4.31 -6.08
CA TYR A 90 3.42 4.29 -6.60
C TYR A 90 3.37 4.39 -8.11
N PHE A 91 4.08 5.40 -8.62
CA PHE A 91 4.19 5.68 -10.04
C PHE A 91 5.63 5.49 -10.50
N CYS A 92 5.79 4.86 -11.65
CA CYS A 92 7.08 4.49 -12.19
C CYS A 92 7.26 5.03 -13.60
N SER A 93 8.48 5.49 -13.90
CA SER A 93 8.92 5.73 -15.27
C SER A 93 9.71 4.53 -15.77
N PHE A 94 9.51 4.19 -17.03
CA PHE A 94 10.09 3.06 -17.73
C PHE A 94 10.77 3.56 -18.99
N LYS A 95 12.09 3.46 -19.04
CA LYS A 95 12.91 4.02 -20.12
C LYS A 95 13.80 2.96 -20.75
N TRP A 96 13.81 2.91 -22.06
CA TRP A 96 14.72 2.07 -22.86
C TRP A 96 15.05 2.79 -24.16
N ILE A 97 15.99 2.27 -24.93
CA ILE A 97 16.32 2.84 -26.23
C ILE A 97 15.09 2.78 -27.15
N GLY A 98 14.51 3.95 -27.46
CA GLY A 98 13.33 4.09 -28.31
C GLY A 98 11.98 4.05 -27.58
N GLY A 99 11.95 4.16 -26.24
CA GLY A 99 10.70 4.29 -25.50
C GLY A 99 10.91 4.91 -24.11
N SER A 100 9.99 5.77 -23.71
CA SER A 100 9.94 6.39 -22.39
C SER A 100 8.47 6.51 -22.00
N HIS A 101 8.06 5.80 -20.97
CA HIS A 101 6.66 5.67 -20.57
C HIS A 101 6.50 5.80 -19.07
N TYR A 102 5.28 6.11 -18.65
CA TYR A 102 4.88 6.19 -17.25
C TYR A 102 3.72 5.23 -17.00
N PHE A 103 3.68 4.72 -15.78
CA PHE A 103 2.57 3.93 -15.28
C PHE A 103 2.52 3.91 -13.76
N ASP A 104 1.33 4.05 -13.19
CA ASP A 104 1.03 3.80 -11.79
C ASP A 104 1.12 2.29 -11.51
N ILE A 105 2.30 1.81 -11.09
CA ILE A 105 2.55 0.38 -10.86
C ILE A 105 1.75 -0.18 -9.67
N TYR A 106 1.37 0.69 -8.74
CA TYR A 106 0.46 0.35 -7.65
C TYR A 106 -0.48 1.50 -7.39
N ASN A 107 -1.77 1.23 -7.42
CA ASN A 107 -2.84 2.14 -7.03
C ASN A 107 -3.77 1.39 -6.06
N GLU A 108 -3.88 1.84 -4.81
CA GLU A 108 -4.63 1.15 -3.77
C GLU A 108 -6.14 0.99 -4.06
N ASP A 109 -6.74 1.83 -4.92
CA ASP A 109 -8.13 1.67 -5.34
C ASP A 109 -8.30 0.59 -6.43
N ARG A 110 -7.23 0.33 -7.21
CA ARG A 110 -7.20 -0.67 -8.29
C ARG A 110 -6.66 -2.02 -7.82
N ASP A 111 -5.66 -2.00 -6.95
CA ASP A 111 -4.82 -3.13 -6.62
C ASP A 111 -5.08 -3.63 -5.20
N ASP A 112 -5.81 -4.74 -5.11
CA ASP A 112 -5.95 -5.51 -3.88
C ASP A 112 -5.06 -6.77 -3.98
N CYS A 113 -3.80 -6.65 -3.54
CA CYS A 113 -2.80 -7.71 -3.61
C CYS A 113 -1.82 -7.61 -2.44
N SER A 114 -1.40 -8.74 -1.87
CA SER A 114 -0.22 -8.80 -1.00
C SER A 114 1.07 -8.87 -1.80
N GLN A 115 1.01 -9.46 -2.99
CA GLN A 115 2.08 -9.48 -3.97
C GLN A 115 1.53 -9.13 -5.35
N CYS A 116 1.99 -8.02 -5.92
CA CYS A 116 1.65 -7.59 -7.26
C CYS A 116 2.83 -7.82 -8.20
N ALA A 117 2.70 -8.78 -9.11
CA ALA A 117 3.68 -9.06 -10.13
C ALA A 117 3.26 -8.44 -11.47
N TRP A 118 4.21 -7.73 -12.09
CA TRP A 118 4.03 -7.02 -13.34
C TRP A 118 5.13 -7.42 -14.32
N THR A 119 4.77 -7.59 -15.59
CA THR A 119 5.71 -7.71 -16.69
C THR A 119 5.61 -6.51 -17.60
N ILE A 120 6.75 -5.91 -17.91
CA ILE A 120 6.85 -4.74 -18.78
C ILE A 120 7.15 -5.19 -20.20
N PHE A 121 6.19 -4.96 -21.10
CA PHE A 121 6.37 -5.12 -22.54
C PHE A 121 6.39 -3.75 -23.23
N LYS A 122 6.89 -3.70 -24.48
CA LYS A 122 6.85 -2.47 -25.29
C LYS A 122 5.44 -1.88 -25.41
N LYS A 123 4.42 -2.73 -25.50
CA LYS A 123 3.01 -2.33 -25.67
C LYS A 123 2.38 -1.78 -24.39
N GLY A 124 2.93 -2.10 -23.22
CA GLY A 124 2.34 -1.76 -21.93
C GLY A 124 2.73 -2.74 -20.83
N PRO A 125 2.42 -2.39 -19.57
CA PRO A 125 2.58 -3.28 -18.43
C PRO A 125 1.43 -4.29 -18.36
N CYS A 126 1.73 -5.53 -17.99
CA CYS A 126 0.75 -6.58 -17.73
C CYS A 126 0.88 -7.06 -16.29
N LYS A 127 -0.23 -7.08 -15.55
CA LYS A 127 -0.32 -7.61 -14.19
C LYS A 127 -0.67 -9.09 -14.24
N HIS A 128 0.06 -9.88 -13.46
CA HIS A 128 -0.18 -11.32 -13.33
C HIS A 128 -1.16 -11.61 -12.19
N TYR A 129 -2.24 -12.32 -12.51
CA TYR A 129 -3.14 -12.96 -11.55
C TYR A 129 -2.95 -14.48 -11.62
N PRO A 130 -3.44 -15.26 -10.63
CA PRO A 130 -3.21 -16.71 -10.60
C PRO A 130 -3.61 -17.48 -11.86
N ASN A 131 -4.61 -16.99 -12.61
CA ASN A 131 -5.18 -17.71 -13.75
C ASN A 131 -5.15 -16.93 -15.07
N TYR A 132 -4.77 -15.64 -15.05
CA TYR A 132 -4.81 -14.78 -16.23
C TYR A 132 -3.95 -13.53 -16.04
N ASP A 133 -3.67 -12.84 -17.14
CA ASP A 133 -2.95 -11.57 -17.15
C ASP A 133 -3.87 -10.43 -17.59
N VAL A 134 -3.70 -9.26 -16.98
CA VAL A 134 -4.40 -8.03 -17.38
C VAL A 134 -3.37 -7.02 -17.85
N CYS A 135 -3.45 -6.63 -19.13
CA CYS A 135 -2.53 -5.68 -19.73
C CYS A 135 -3.16 -4.29 -19.84
N PHE A 136 -2.36 -3.28 -19.53
CA PHE A 136 -2.75 -1.87 -19.55
C PHE A 136 -2.02 -1.15 -20.67
N LYS A 137 -2.60 -0.04 -21.13
CA LYS A 137 -1.87 0.90 -22.00
C LYS A 137 -0.99 1.79 -21.14
N TRP A 138 0.08 2.30 -21.73
CA TRP A 138 0.87 3.36 -21.13
C TRP A 138 0.02 4.60 -20.85
N GLU A 139 0.39 5.33 -19.80
CA GLU A 139 -0.18 6.65 -19.52
C GLU A 139 0.38 7.70 -20.50
N HIS A 140 -0.41 8.75 -20.75
CA HIS A 140 -0.11 9.83 -21.70
C HIS A 140 0.47 11.06 -21.01
#